data_AF-A0A437K5B4-F1
#
_entry.id   AF-A0A437K5B4-F1
#
_cell.length_a   1.000
_cell.length_b   1.000
_cell.length_c   1.000
_cell.angle_alpha   90.00
_cell.angle_beta   90.00
_cell.angle_gamma   90.00
#
_symmetry.space_group_name_H-M   'P 1'
#
loop_
_entity.id
_entity.type
_entity.pdbx_description
1 polymer ?
#
loop_
_entity_poly.entity_id
_entity_poly.type
_entity_poly.pdbx_seq_one_letter_code
_entity_poly.pdbx_strand_id
1 'polypeptide(L)'
;MNNDYSDLMFEFGSLVNYLDETEFQVDAYEADTYYLAECLIPFATKKTIVLAVNENYLMITAKDLENNTKRRTIYFPTKIEGKIISSTFSNGLLEVKIIKD
;
A
#
# COMPACT_ATOMS: atom_id res chain seq x y z
N MET A 1 -22.26 -27.33 -2.36
CA MET A 1 -22.24 -26.12 -3.20
C MET A 1 -20.80 -25.87 -3.57
N ASN A 2 -20.41 -26.11 -4.82
CA ASN A 2 -19.10 -25.67 -5.31
C ASN A 2 -19.23 -24.17 -5.54
N ASN A 3 -18.63 -23.36 -4.68
CA ASN A 3 -18.47 -21.94 -4.96
C ASN A 3 -17.32 -21.84 -5.98
N ASP A 4 -17.67 -21.55 -7.22
CA ASP A 4 -16.67 -21.25 -8.24
C ASP A 4 -16.14 -19.85 -7.99
N TYR A 5 -14.96 -19.76 -7.37
CA TYR A 5 -14.31 -18.50 -7.06
C TYR A 5 -13.51 -17.95 -8.25
N SER A 6 -13.51 -18.64 -9.41
CA SER A 6 -12.74 -18.26 -10.61
C SER A 6 -13.06 -16.84 -11.08
N ASP A 7 -14.34 -16.50 -11.12
CA ASP A 7 -14.81 -15.23 -11.69
C ASP A 7 -14.46 -14.06 -10.76
N LEU A 8 -14.59 -14.27 -9.45
CA LEU A 8 -14.16 -13.30 -8.44
C LEU A 8 -12.63 -13.09 -8.51
N MET A 9 -11.85 -14.17 -8.62
CA MET A 9 -10.39 -14.06 -8.72
C MET A 9 -9.95 -13.33 -10.00
N PHE A 10 -10.68 -13.51 -11.10
CA PHE A 10 -10.44 -12.79 -12.34
C PHE A 10 -10.77 -11.28 -12.21
N GLU A 11 -11.93 -10.94 -11.66
CA GLU A 11 -12.33 -9.55 -11.43
C GLU A 11 -11.39 -8.84 -10.45
N PHE A 12 -11.04 -9.47 -9.32
CA PHE A 12 -10.08 -8.93 -8.37
C PHE A 12 -8.70 -8.75 -9.01
N GLY A 13 -8.22 -9.72 -9.78
CA GLY A 13 -6.96 -9.60 -10.51
C GLY A 13 -6.97 -8.43 -11.51
N SER A 14 -8.06 -8.24 -12.25
CA SER A 14 -8.20 -7.12 -13.17
C SER A 14 -8.19 -5.77 -12.44
N LEU A 15 -8.83 -5.68 -11.28
CA LEU A 15 -8.85 -4.45 -10.47
C LEU A 15 -7.48 -4.14 -9.87
N VAL A 16 -6.78 -5.15 -9.37
CA VAL A 16 -5.41 -5.01 -8.84
C VAL A 16 -4.47 -4.52 -9.95
N ASN A 17 -4.48 -5.17 -11.12
CA ASN A 17 -3.66 -4.77 -12.26
C ASN A 17 -3.94 -3.33 -12.69
N TYR A 18 -5.21 -2.94 -12.79
CA TYR A 18 -5.58 -1.57 -13.14
C TYR A 18 -5.02 -0.55 -12.14
N LEU A 19 -5.13 -0.82 -10.84
CA LEU A 19 -4.62 0.09 -9.81
C LEU A 19 -3.08 0.10 -9.77
N ASP A 20 -2.43 -1.01 -10.07
CA ASP A 20 -0.97 -1.10 -10.11
C ASP A 20 -0.41 -0.29 -11.28
N GLU A 21 -1.10 -0.31 -12.42
CA GLU A 21 -0.77 0.49 -13.61
C GLU A 21 -1.12 1.99 -13.41
N THR A 22 -2.29 2.31 -12.88
CA THR A 22 -2.81 3.69 -12.83
C THR A 22 -2.36 4.46 -11.59
N GLU A 23 -2.03 3.78 -10.51
CA GLU A 23 -1.50 4.37 -9.28
C GLU A 23 -0.05 3.92 -9.10
N PHE A 24 0.15 2.80 -8.41
CA PHE A 24 1.41 2.11 -8.20
C PHE A 24 1.14 0.76 -7.53
N GLN A 25 2.05 -0.20 -7.73
CA GLN A 25 1.97 -1.53 -7.12
C GLN A 25 2.14 -1.46 -5.60
N VAL A 26 1.35 -2.27 -4.90
CA VAL A 26 1.38 -2.41 -3.44
C VAL A 26 1.26 -3.87 -3.06
N ASP A 27 2.23 -4.33 -2.27
CA ASP A 27 2.20 -5.64 -1.62
C ASP A 27 2.14 -5.42 -0.10
N ALA A 28 1.29 -6.18 0.59
CA ALA A 28 1.10 -6.08 2.03
C ALA A 28 1.18 -7.46 2.68
N TYR A 29 1.97 -7.55 3.74
CA TYR A 29 2.25 -8.77 4.45
C TYR A 29 1.93 -8.62 5.93
N GLU A 30 1.46 -9.71 6.51
CA GLU A 30 1.23 -9.83 7.94
C GLU A 30 2.22 -10.83 8.52
N ALA A 31 2.99 -10.37 9.52
CA ALA A 31 3.80 -11.20 10.39
C ALA A 31 3.25 -11.15 11.81
N ASP A 32 3.73 -12.03 12.71
CA ASP A 32 3.21 -12.13 14.08
C ASP A 32 3.28 -10.79 14.84
N THR A 33 4.38 -10.04 14.68
CA THR A 33 4.65 -8.82 15.46
C THR A 33 4.55 -7.52 14.66
N TYR A 34 4.34 -7.59 13.34
CA TYR A 34 4.26 -6.40 12.50
C TYR A 34 3.47 -6.64 11.21
N TYR A 35 3.01 -5.54 10.60
CA TYR A 35 2.65 -5.48 9.20
C TYR A 35 3.78 -4.85 8.39
N LEU A 36 3.94 -5.30 7.15
CA LEU A 36 4.86 -4.70 6.18
C LEU A 36 4.08 -4.36 4.91
N ALA A 37 4.13 -3.10 4.50
CA ALA A 37 3.64 -2.67 3.20
C ALA A 37 4.85 -2.28 2.33
N GLU A 38 4.93 -2.86 1.15
CA GLU A 38 5.92 -2.55 0.12
C GLU A 38 5.21 -1.87 -1.05
N CYS A 39 5.75 -0.76 -1.54
CA CYS A 39 5.15 -0.02 -2.65
C CYS A 39 6.21 0.34 -3.67
N LEU A 40 5.98 -0.02 -4.93
CA LEU A 40 6.86 0.31 -6.04
C LEU A 40 6.44 1.64 -6.66
N ILE A 41 7.12 2.71 -6.28
CA ILE A 41 6.85 4.11 -6.64
C ILE A 41 8.08 4.72 -7.36
N PRO A 42 8.48 4.21 -8.55
CA PRO A 42 9.72 4.59 -9.21
C PRO A 42 9.74 6.04 -9.72
N PHE A 43 8.57 6.65 -9.87
CA PHE A 43 8.40 8.03 -10.34
C PHE A 43 8.51 9.08 -9.23
N ALA A 44 8.50 8.68 -7.95
CA ALA A 44 8.46 9.61 -6.82
C ALA A 44 9.84 9.82 -6.20
N THR A 45 9.96 10.91 -5.45
CA THR A 45 11.11 11.15 -4.56
C THR A 45 10.63 11.10 -3.12
N LYS A 46 11.55 10.92 -2.16
CA LYS A 46 11.19 10.92 -0.73
C LYS A 46 10.38 12.16 -0.31
N LYS A 47 10.65 13.32 -0.92
CA LYS A 47 9.96 14.59 -0.61
C LYS A 47 8.55 14.67 -1.17
N THR A 48 8.20 13.84 -2.15
CA THR A 48 6.89 13.85 -2.81
C THR A 48 5.96 12.75 -2.29
N ILE A 49 6.43 11.94 -1.32
CA ILE A 49 5.66 10.89 -0.67
C ILE A 49 5.14 11.40 0.67
N VAL A 50 3.84 11.23 0.90
CA VAL A 50 3.15 11.55 2.15
C VAL A 50 2.44 10.30 2.64
N LEU A 51 2.68 9.95 3.91
CA LEU A 51 2.01 8.87 4.60
C LEU A 51 1.00 9.46 5.58
N ALA A 52 -0.22 8.96 5.55
CA ALA A 52 -1.27 9.30 6.50
C ALA A 52 -1.87 8.02 7.07
N VAL A 53 -2.03 7.98 8.38
CA VAL A 53 -2.56 6.82 9.10
C VAL A 53 -3.83 7.24 9.79
N ASN A 54 -4.87 6.42 9.66
CA ASN A 54 -6.14 6.64 10.33
C ASN A 54 -6.78 5.29 10.63
N GLU A 55 -7.27 5.11 11.85
CA GLU A 55 -7.84 3.86 12.35
C GLU A 55 -7.01 2.62 11.95
N ASN A 56 -7.49 1.81 11.01
CA ASN A 56 -6.87 0.58 10.55
C ASN A 56 -6.32 0.68 9.12
N TYR A 57 -6.09 1.88 8.56
CA TYR A 57 -5.56 2.01 7.22
C TYR A 57 -4.39 3.00 7.10
N LEU A 58 -3.50 2.68 6.16
CA LEU A 58 -2.40 3.52 5.70
C LEU A 58 -2.76 4.08 4.33
N MET A 59 -2.79 5.40 4.20
CA MET A 59 -2.92 6.10 2.93
C MET A 59 -1.54 6.61 2.49
N ILE A 60 -1.14 6.23 1.29
CA ILE A 60 0.12 6.61 0.66
C ILE A 60 -0.22 7.51 -0.51
N THR A 61 0.26 8.75 -0.46
CA THR A 61 0.11 9.72 -1.56
C THR A 61 1.48 10.04 -2.12
N ALA A 62 1.63 9.95 -3.44
CA ALA A 62 2.84 10.30 -4.15
C ALA A 62 2.52 11.31 -5.25
N LYS A 63 3.48 12.18 -5.56
CA LYS A 63 3.43 13.03 -6.76
C LYS A 63 4.55 12.65 -7.70
N ASP A 64 4.21 12.57 -8.98
CA ASP A 64 5.20 12.46 -10.06
C ASP A 64 5.82 13.82 -10.40
N LEU A 65 6.70 13.83 -11.41
CA LEU A 65 7.41 15.04 -11.86
C LEU A 65 6.49 16.09 -12.51
N GLU A 66 5.32 15.67 -12.98
CA GLU A 66 4.29 16.53 -13.57
C GLU A 66 3.30 17.05 -12.51
N ASN A 67 3.51 16.70 -11.23
CA ASN A 67 2.65 16.96 -10.09
C ASN A 67 1.29 16.24 -10.14
N ASN A 68 1.13 15.20 -10.96
CA ASN A 68 -0.03 14.34 -10.88
C ASN A 68 0.00 13.61 -9.54
N THR A 69 -1.15 13.56 -8.88
CA THR A 69 -1.27 12.91 -7.56
C THR A 69 -1.74 11.48 -7.76
N LYS A 70 -0.93 10.54 -7.27
CA LYS A 70 -1.25 9.12 -7.20
C LYS A 70 -1.45 8.69 -5.74
N ARG A 71 -2.39 7.78 -5.49
CA ARG A 71 -2.79 7.39 -4.14
C ARG A 71 -3.18 5.91 -4.05
N ARG A 72 -2.71 5.27 -3.00
CA ARG A 72 -3.21 3.95 -2.56
C ARG A 72 -3.58 3.99 -1.08
N THR A 73 -4.59 3.21 -0.74
CA THR A 73 -5.00 2.96 0.66
C THR A 73 -4.85 1.47 0.93
N ILE A 74 -4.20 1.14 2.04
CA ILE A 74 -3.95 -0.22 2.50
C ILE A 74 -4.71 -0.41 3.81
N TYR A 75 -5.65 -1.35 3.83
CA TYR A 75 -6.42 -1.68 5.02
C TYR A 75 -5.76 -2.84 5.75
N PHE A 76 -5.64 -2.71 7.07
CA PHE A 76 -5.09 -3.73 7.95
C PHE A 76 -6.21 -4.37 8.79
N PRO A 77 -6.04 -5.64 9.20
CA PRO A 77 -7.04 -6.35 10.02
C PRO A 77 -7.32 -5.71 11.39
N THR A 78 -6.39 -4.90 11.90
CA THR A 78 -6.49 -4.25 13.22
C THR A 78 -6.17 -2.76 13.13
N LYS A 79 -6.57 -2.00 14.17
CA LYS A 79 -6.18 -0.60 14.32
C LYS A 79 -4.65 -0.46 14.27
N ILE A 80 -4.16 0.46 13.43
CA ILE A 80 -2.75 0.83 13.29
C ILE A 80 -2.46 2.27 13.73
N GLU A 81 -3.49 3.10 13.88
CA GLU A 81 -3.35 4.44 14.44
C GLU A 81 -2.80 4.37 15.88
N GLY A 82 -1.78 5.17 16.16
CA GLY A 82 -1.06 5.19 17.42
C GLY A 82 0.04 4.13 17.55
N LYS A 83 0.19 3.23 16.58
CA LYS A 83 1.27 2.24 16.56
C LYS A 83 2.61 2.84 16.13
N ILE A 84 3.69 2.14 16.43
CA ILE A 84 5.03 2.51 15.97
C ILE A 84 5.13 2.19 14.48
N ILE A 85 5.40 3.21 13.69
CA ILE A 85 5.51 3.11 12.23
C ILE A 85 6.86 3.65 11.80
N SER A 86 7.61 2.84 11.05
CA SER A 86 8.84 3.27 10.39
C SER A 86 8.72 3.09 8.89
N SER A 87 9.44 3.92 8.14
CA SER A 87 9.48 3.81 6.68
C SER A 87 10.86 4.10 6.11
N THR A 88 11.17 3.40 5.02
CA THR A 88 12.36 3.58 4.19
C THR A 88 11.91 3.80 2.76
N PHE A 89 12.61 4.70 2.05
CA PHE A 89 12.40 4.88 0.63
C PHE A 89 13.75 4.90 -0.07
N SER A 90 13.97 3.94 -0.96
CA SER A 90 15.21 3.78 -1.71
C SER A 90 14.92 3.19 -3.07
N ASN A 91 15.54 3.73 -4.12
CA ASN A 91 15.45 3.22 -5.49
C ASN A 91 14.01 2.97 -5.98
N GLY A 92 13.06 3.85 -5.62
CA GLY A 92 11.66 3.71 -6.00
C GLY A 92 10.86 2.74 -5.14
N LEU A 93 11.45 2.05 -4.17
CA LEU A 93 10.75 1.16 -3.25
C LEU A 93 10.51 1.88 -1.92
N LEU A 94 9.23 1.99 -1.54
CA LEU A 94 8.80 2.42 -0.20
C LEU A 94 8.47 1.17 0.62
N GLU A 95 9.12 1.01 1.75
CA GLU A 95 8.77 0.00 2.74
C GLU A 95 8.21 0.71 3.98
N VAL A 96 7.06 0.27 4.47
CA VAL A 96 6.43 0.77 5.68
C VAL A 96 6.19 -0.39 6.62
N LYS A 97 6.84 -0.33 7.78
CA LYS A 97 6.70 -1.33 8.85
C LYS A 97 5.87 -0.76 9.98
N ILE A 98 4.84 -1.50 10.39
CA ILE A 98 3.91 -1.13 11.45
C ILE A 98 3.96 -2.20 12.55
N ILE A 99 4.39 -1.84 13.75
CA ILE A 99 4.45 -2.79 14.88
C ILE A 99 3.04 -3.02 15.44
N LYS A 100 2.68 -4.28 15.72
CA LYS A 100 1.34 -4.65 16.20
C LYS A 100 1.12 -4.34 17.68
N ASP A 101 2.17 -4.34 18.49
CA ASP A 101 2.13 -4.08 19.94
C ASP A 101 2.09 -2.58 20.27
#